data_AF-A0A445G694-F1
#
_entry.id   AF-A0A445G694-F1
#
_cell.length_a   1.000
_cell.length_b   1.000
_cell.length_c   1.000
_cell.angle_alpha   90.00
_cell.angle_beta   90.00
_cell.angle_gamma   90.00
#
_symmetry.space_group_name_H-M   'P 1'
#
loop_
_entity.id
_entity.type
_entity.pdbx_description
1 polymer ?
#
loop_
_entity_poly.entity_id
_entity_poly.type
_entity_poly.pdbx_seq_one_letter_code
_entity_poly.pdbx_strand_id
1 'polypeptide(L)'
;MMKKKVQWFWTWVLGSVVLRLILLFFPKNLNLSSRPEVSTPLTSLRRLAEGYWLKQSSLSPYAGSMYHGSPLLLTLLGPLTVRRIEGQPDHLLCSLVFVIADVVSAMLICAAGEKLKVAYISSLQSLGLHNLTENSEFLPSGDFAALVYLWNPFTIVACVGLSTSAIENLMVVLSLYGACSRLAPLAAFGWVMATHLSLYPAILIIPVILLLGYGPDAPPRKLFCQRKNLEGGNSIPSDSCSEEEAKNQLKVANVFSWRPVVLFLFWALLWSSYVLVLCGIYVQQYGGLQELFKRFCLNTITGIHF
;
A
#
# COMPACT_ATOMS: atom_id res chain seq x y z
N MET A 1 -9.37 -9.01 -29.53
CA MET A 1 -8.07 -8.64 -28.90
C MET A 1 -8.16 -8.54 -27.37
N MET A 2 -9.20 -7.93 -26.79
CA MET A 2 -9.37 -7.82 -25.32
C MET A 2 -9.38 -9.16 -24.56
N LYS A 3 -10.09 -10.20 -25.04
CA LYS A 3 -10.10 -11.52 -24.37
C LYS A 3 -8.70 -12.14 -24.22
N LYS A 4 -7.85 -12.04 -25.24
CA LYS A 4 -6.46 -12.53 -25.19
C LYS A 4 -5.60 -11.77 -24.17
N LYS A 5 -5.83 -10.46 -24.02
CA LYS A 5 -5.09 -9.58 -23.09
C LYS A 5 -5.42 -9.91 -21.63
N VAL A 6 -6.70 -10.06 -21.32
CA VAL A 6 -7.17 -10.47 -19.99
C VAL A 6 -6.64 -11.86 -19.64
N GLN A 7 -6.70 -12.81 -20.57
CA GLN A 7 -6.18 -14.16 -20.36
C GLN A 7 -4.68 -14.18 -20.10
N TRP A 8 -3.89 -13.35 -20.80
CA TRP A 8 -2.46 -13.21 -20.58
C TRP A 8 -2.16 -12.71 -19.16
N PHE A 9 -2.80 -11.63 -18.72
CA PHE A 9 -2.61 -11.08 -17.37
C PHE A 9 -2.85 -12.12 -16.28
N TRP A 10 -4.00 -12.80 -16.31
CA TRP A 10 -4.32 -13.84 -15.32
C TRP A 10 -3.38 -15.04 -15.37
N THR A 11 -2.84 -15.38 -16.55
CA THR A 11 -1.83 -16.44 -16.68
C THR A 11 -0.55 -16.07 -15.91
N TRP A 12 -0.09 -14.83 -16.01
CA TRP A 12 1.10 -14.36 -15.28
C TRP A 12 0.86 -14.21 -13.77
N VAL A 13 -0.33 -13.76 -13.37
CA VAL A 13 -0.73 -13.74 -11.96
C VAL A 13 -0.71 -15.16 -11.39
N LEU A 14 -1.34 -16.11 -12.10
CA LEU A 14 -1.36 -17.51 -11.68
C LEU A 14 0.05 -18.11 -11.64
N GLY A 15 0.90 -17.83 -12.62
CA GLY A 15 2.30 -18.25 -12.63
C GLY A 15 3.07 -17.75 -11.40
N SER A 16 2.83 -16.50 -10.98
CA SER A 16 3.44 -15.91 -9.80
C SER A 16 2.96 -16.55 -8.49
N VAL A 17 1.67 -16.90 -8.40
CA VAL A 17 1.10 -17.63 -7.25
C VAL A 17 1.66 -19.05 -7.19
N VAL A 18 1.69 -19.76 -8.32
CA VAL A 18 2.25 -21.11 -8.42
C VAL A 18 3.72 -21.11 -8.04
N LEU A 19 4.50 -20.13 -8.49
CA LEU A 19 5.91 -19.98 -8.10
C LEU A 19 6.06 -19.83 -6.58
N ARG A 20 5.26 -18.96 -5.94
CA ARG A 20 5.26 -18.81 -4.47
C ARG A 20 4.90 -20.14 -3.79
N LEU A 21 3.86 -20.83 -4.24
CA LEU A 21 3.44 -22.12 -3.69
C LEU A 21 4.55 -23.18 -3.83
N ILE A 22 5.19 -23.28 -4.99
CA ILE A 22 6.31 -24.20 -5.22
C ILE A 22 7.45 -23.90 -4.25
N LEU A 23 7.86 -22.63 -4.12
CA LEU A 23 8.94 -22.22 -3.21
C LEU A 23 8.60 -22.54 -1.74
N LEU A 24 7.33 -22.45 -1.36
CA LEU A 24 6.84 -22.81 -0.03
C LEU A 24 6.88 -24.31 0.26
N PHE A 25 6.78 -25.17 -0.76
CA PHE A 25 6.94 -26.62 -0.64
C PHE A 25 8.41 -27.06 -0.51
N PHE A 26 9.38 -26.19 -0.79
CA PHE A 26 10.82 -26.43 -0.57
C PHE A 26 11.42 -25.66 0.64
N PRO A 27 10.82 -25.69 1.84
CA PRO A 27 11.27 -24.88 2.97
C PRO A 27 12.59 -25.37 3.56
N LYS A 28 12.86 -26.69 3.50
CA LYS A 28 14.01 -27.35 4.16
C LYS A 28 15.38 -26.85 3.69
N ASN A 29 15.47 -26.30 2.48
CA ASN A 29 16.74 -25.88 1.90
C ASN A 29 17.02 -24.38 2.01
N LEU A 30 16.01 -23.55 2.32
CA LEU A 30 16.12 -22.11 2.14
C LEU A 30 16.19 -21.31 3.46
N ASN A 31 15.63 -21.80 4.58
CA ASN A 31 15.70 -21.18 5.93
C ASN A 31 15.62 -19.63 5.94
N LEU A 32 14.89 -19.04 4.99
CA LEU A 32 14.89 -17.59 4.74
C LEU A 32 14.30 -16.81 5.92
N SER A 33 13.40 -17.42 6.69
CA SER A 33 12.81 -16.85 7.91
C SER A 33 13.80 -16.65 9.06
N SER A 34 15.01 -17.20 8.95
CA SER A 34 16.10 -16.98 9.92
C SER A 34 17.05 -15.87 9.47
N ARG A 35 16.97 -15.43 8.21
CA ARG A 35 17.85 -14.41 7.67
C ARG A 35 17.30 -13.02 7.97
N PRO A 36 18.09 -12.13 8.59
CA PRO A 36 17.66 -10.77 8.91
C PRO A 36 17.38 -9.92 7.65
N GLU A 37 17.93 -10.33 6.50
CA GLU A 37 17.70 -9.74 5.18
C GLU A 37 16.25 -9.90 4.69
N VAL A 38 15.55 -10.95 5.14
CA VAL A 38 14.20 -11.30 4.68
C VAL A 38 13.15 -11.06 5.75
N SER A 39 13.45 -11.41 6.99
CA SER A 39 12.58 -11.17 8.14
C SER A 39 13.29 -10.29 9.16
N THR A 40 12.88 -9.03 9.25
CA THR A 40 13.45 -8.06 10.19
C THR A 40 12.87 -8.28 11.60
N PRO A 41 13.47 -7.72 12.67
CA PRO A 41 12.87 -7.72 14.02
C PRO A 41 11.39 -7.34 14.07
N LEU A 42 10.95 -6.44 13.18
CA LEU A 42 9.58 -5.94 13.15
C LEU A 42 8.67 -6.80 12.28
N THR A 43 9.20 -7.46 11.25
CA THR A 43 8.38 -8.19 10.26
C THR A 43 8.42 -9.72 10.38
N SER A 44 9.19 -10.27 11.33
CA SER A 44 9.33 -11.72 11.50
C SER A 44 8.11 -12.39 12.15
N LEU A 45 7.49 -13.33 11.45
CA LEU A 45 6.40 -14.16 12.01
C LEU A 45 6.87 -15.03 13.19
N ARG A 46 8.14 -15.46 13.21
CA ARG A 46 8.68 -16.26 14.33
C ARG A 46 8.71 -15.46 15.63
N ARG A 47 9.13 -14.20 15.56
CA ARG A 47 9.16 -13.28 16.70
C ARG A 47 7.74 -12.91 17.15
N LEU A 48 6.80 -12.77 16.20
CA LEU A 48 5.37 -12.61 16.50
C LEU A 48 4.79 -13.84 17.24
N ALA A 49 5.11 -15.05 16.79
CA ALA A 49 4.63 -16.29 17.41
C ALA A 49 5.10 -16.42 18.87
N GLU A 50 6.34 -16.03 19.16
CA GLU A 50 6.84 -15.99 20.54
C GLU A 50 6.13 -14.95 21.40
N GLY A 51 5.95 -13.73 20.89
CA GLY A 51 5.19 -12.70 21.62
C GLY A 51 3.76 -13.17 21.93
N TYR A 52 3.14 -13.93 21.02
CA TYR A 52 1.82 -14.50 21.24
C TYR A 52 1.83 -15.68 22.22
N TRP A 53 2.88 -16.49 22.21
CA TRP A 53 3.08 -17.57 23.17
C TRP A 53 3.28 -17.04 24.60
N LEU A 54 4.10 -16.00 24.78
CA LEU A 54 4.26 -15.32 26.08
C LEU A 54 2.91 -14.80 26.61
N LYS A 55 2.07 -14.26 25.71
CA LYS A 55 0.72 -13.84 26.07
C LYS A 55 -0.13 -14.99 26.60
N GLN A 56 -0.07 -16.17 25.98
CA GLN A 56 -0.82 -17.35 26.45
C GLN A 56 -0.35 -17.81 27.83
N SER A 57 0.92 -17.60 28.16
CA SER A 57 1.49 -17.87 29.48
C SER A 57 1.19 -16.77 30.51
N SER A 58 0.24 -15.87 30.23
CA SER A 58 -0.12 -14.73 31.09
C SER A 58 1.01 -13.74 31.35
N LEU A 59 2.01 -13.71 30.46
CA LEU A 59 3.09 -12.72 30.48
C LEU A 59 2.80 -11.62 29.46
N SER A 60 3.46 -10.47 29.62
CA SER A 60 3.36 -9.42 28.61
C SER A 60 3.98 -9.90 27.29
N PRO A 61 3.35 -9.65 26.12
CA PRO A 61 3.93 -10.02 24.83
C PRO A 61 5.31 -9.42 24.56
N TYR A 62 5.65 -8.36 25.28
CA TYR A 62 6.88 -7.59 25.20
C TYR A 62 7.87 -7.92 26.33
N ALA A 63 7.56 -8.92 27.18
CA ALA A 63 8.45 -9.35 28.25
C ALA A 63 9.76 -9.93 27.68
N GLY A 64 9.69 -10.60 26.52
CA GLY A 64 10.85 -11.07 25.79
C GLY A 64 11.54 -9.99 24.96
N SER A 65 12.81 -10.21 24.62
CA SER A 65 13.58 -9.35 23.70
C SER A 65 13.22 -9.59 22.22
N MET A 66 12.37 -10.57 21.93
CA MET A 66 12.10 -10.97 20.55
C MET A 66 10.96 -10.18 19.91
N TYR A 67 9.84 -9.92 20.58
CA TYR A 67 8.71 -9.24 19.94
C TYR A 67 8.66 -7.73 20.21
N HIS A 68 8.70 -6.93 19.15
CA HIS A 68 8.59 -5.45 19.20
C HIS A 68 7.56 -4.88 18.23
N GLY A 69 6.69 -5.73 17.69
CA GLY A 69 5.67 -5.34 16.71
C GLY A 69 4.40 -4.76 17.34
N SER A 70 3.52 -4.30 16.46
CA SER A 70 2.21 -3.75 16.84
C SER A 70 1.33 -4.77 17.57
N PRO A 71 0.62 -4.40 18.65
CA PRO A 71 -0.34 -5.30 19.28
C PRO A 71 -1.47 -5.71 18.33
N LEU A 72 -1.81 -4.88 17.35
CA LEU A 72 -2.84 -5.18 16.35
C LEU A 72 -2.44 -6.39 15.50
N LEU A 73 -1.18 -6.39 15.04
CA LEU A 73 -0.62 -7.50 14.28
C LEU A 73 -0.61 -8.79 15.10
N LEU A 74 -0.30 -8.67 16.40
CA LEU A 74 -0.34 -9.78 17.34
C LEU A 74 -1.76 -10.34 17.51
N THR A 75 -2.79 -9.50 17.57
CA THR A 75 -4.20 -9.94 17.64
C THR A 75 -4.65 -10.64 16.37
N LEU A 76 -4.24 -10.11 15.21
CA LEU A 76 -4.69 -10.62 13.91
C LEU A 76 -3.98 -11.93 13.53
N LEU A 77 -2.66 -11.98 13.67
CA LEU A 77 -1.83 -13.10 13.21
C LEU A 77 -1.46 -14.07 14.33
N GLY A 78 -1.44 -13.64 15.60
CA GLY A 78 -1.10 -14.51 16.72
C GLY A 78 -1.92 -15.80 16.77
N PRO A 79 -3.26 -15.75 16.70
CA PRO A 79 -4.09 -16.96 16.67
C PRO A 79 -3.79 -17.90 15.50
N LEU A 80 -3.39 -17.35 14.35
CA LEU A 80 -3.02 -18.12 13.16
C LEU A 80 -1.68 -18.84 13.34
N THR A 81 -0.78 -18.31 14.17
CA THR A 81 0.51 -18.96 14.46
C THR A 81 0.41 -20.17 15.40
N VAL A 82 -0.66 -20.26 16.22
CA VAL A 82 -0.80 -21.31 17.24
C VAL A 82 -1.82 -22.38 16.89
N ARG A 83 -2.71 -22.16 15.91
CA ARG A 83 -3.60 -23.22 15.39
C ARG A 83 -2.77 -24.29 14.66
N ARG A 84 -2.20 -25.20 15.45
CA ARG A 84 -1.55 -26.43 15.04
C ARG A 84 -2.64 -27.40 14.59
N ILE A 85 -2.87 -27.48 13.29
CA ILE A 85 -3.66 -28.57 12.72
C ILE A 85 -2.74 -29.80 12.73
N GLU A 86 -3.08 -30.80 13.54
CA GLU A 86 -2.36 -32.08 13.57
C GLU A 86 -2.21 -32.64 12.15
N GLY A 87 -0.96 -32.76 11.68
CA GLY A 87 -0.61 -33.40 10.41
C GLY A 87 -0.29 -32.49 9.22
N GLN A 88 -0.40 -31.15 9.31
CA GLN A 88 0.02 -30.22 8.25
C GLN A 88 1.25 -29.38 8.64
N PRO A 89 2.12 -29.00 7.68
CA PRO A 89 3.27 -28.15 7.99
C PRO A 89 2.80 -26.78 8.51
N ASP A 90 3.35 -26.38 9.65
CA ASP A 90 2.93 -25.26 10.53
C ASP A 90 2.85 -23.86 9.86
N HIS A 91 3.23 -23.74 8.59
CA HIS A 91 3.41 -22.47 7.88
C HIS A 91 2.44 -22.24 6.72
N LEU A 92 1.66 -23.25 6.31
CA LEU A 92 0.84 -23.15 5.10
C LEU A 92 -0.28 -22.10 5.21
N LEU A 93 -0.99 -22.04 6.34
CA LEU A 93 -2.10 -21.10 6.53
C LEU A 93 -1.61 -19.65 6.56
N CYS A 94 -0.57 -19.37 7.36
CA CYS A 94 0.04 -18.05 7.43
C CYS A 94 0.61 -17.63 6.07
N SER A 95 1.24 -18.55 5.37
CA SER A 95 1.76 -18.28 4.03
C SER A 95 0.66 -18.01 3.02
N LEU A 96 -0.44 -18.75 3.06
CA LEU A 96 -1.60 -18.51 2.20
C LEU A 96 -2.18 -17.10 2.42
N VAL A 97 -2.29 -16.66 3.68
CA VAL A 97 -2.71 -15.29 4.01
C VAL A 97 -1.78 -14.25 3.38
N PHE A 98 -0.47 -14.48 3.40
CA PHE A 98 0.50 -13.58 2.76
C PHE A 98 0.41 -13.60 1.23
N VAL A 99 0.24 -14.77 0.61
CA VAL A 99 0.03 -14.89 -0.84
C VAL A 99 -1.25 -14.16 -1.26
N ILE A 100 -2.34 -14.31 -0.49
CA ILE A 100 -3.59 -13.59 -0.73
C ILE A 100 -3.37 -12.08 -0.59
N ALA A 101 -2.66 -11.62 0.45
CA ALA A 101 -2.36 -10.21 0.65
C ALA A 101 -1.56 -9.62 -0.52
N ASP A 102 -0.57 -10.35 -1.03
CA ASP A 102 0.22 -9.95 -2.21
C ASP A 102 -0.64 -9.84 -3.47
N VAL A 103 -1.51 -10.84 -3.72
CA VAL A 103 -2.42 -10.82 -4.88
C VAL A 103 -3.41 -9.66 -4.78
N VAL A 104 -4.00 -9.44 -3.60
CA VAL A 104 -4.91 -8.31 -3.38
C VAL A 104 -4.19 -6.98 -3.57
N SER A 105 -2.95 -6.85 -3.10
CA SER A 105 -2.12 -5.66 -3.32
C SER A 105 -1.91 -5.40 -4.82
N ALA A 106 -1.58 -6.45 -5.59
CA ALA A 106 -1.42 -6.34 -7.04
C ALA A 106 -2.72 -5.91 -7.74
N MET A 107 -3.87 -6.48 -7.33
CA MET A 107 -5.17 -6.09 -7.88
C MET A 107 -5.54 -4.64 -7.56
N LEU A 108 -5.21 -4.16 -6.36
CA LEU A 108 -5.41 -2.76 -5.98
C LEU A 108 -4.50 -1.81 -6.77
N ILE A 109 -3.24 -2.20 -7.04
CA ILE A 109 -2.34 -1.44 -7.94
C ILE A 109 -2.93 -1.35 -9.34
N CYS A 110 -3.45 -2.47 -9.86
CA CYS A 110 -4.10 -2.51 -11.17
C CYS A 110 -5.30 -1.55 -11.21
N ALA A 111 -6.19 -1.65 -10.23
CA ALA A 111 -7.37 -0.79 -10.12
C ALA A 111 -7.00 0.69 -9.94
N ALA A 112 -5.94 1.01 -9.18
CA ALA A 112 -5.44 2.37 -9.04
C ALA A 112 -4.92 2.91 -10.38
N GLY A 113 -4.20 2.09 -11.15
CA GLY A 113 -3.71 2.43 -12.48
C GLY A 113 -4.84 2.68 -13.48
N GLU A 114 -5.91 1.90 -13.44
CA GLU A 114 -7.10 2.12 -14.28
C GLU A 114 -7.80 3.44 -13.94
N LYS A 115 -8.00 3.74 -12.65
CA LYS A 115 -8.58 5.01 -12.21
C LYS A 115 -7.75 6.20 -12.67
N LEU A 116 -6.43 6.11 -12.54
CA LEU A 116 -5.51 7.15 -12.97
C LEU A 116 -5.51 7.32 -14.50
N LYS A 117 -5.62 6.22 -15.25
CA LYS A 117 -5.75 6.26 -16.72
C LYS A 117 -7.04 6.94 -17.16
N VAL A 118 -8.17 6.61 -16.54
CA VAL A 118 -9.48 7.22 -16.86
C VAL A 118 -9.45 8.73 -16.55
N ALA A 119 -8.91 9.10 -15.39
CA ALA A 119 -8.66 10.50 -15.00
C ALA A 119 -7.81 11.23 -16.05
N TYR A 120 -6.70 10.62 -16.45
CA TYR A 120 -5.80 11.17 -17.46
C TYR A 120 -6.49 11.38 -18.81
N ILE A 121 -7.20 10.38 -19.33
CA ILE A 121 -7.91 10.48 -20.63
C ILE A 121 -8.99 11.56 -20.57
N SER A 122 -9.75 11.63 -19.48
CA SER A 122 -10.76 12.68 -19.26
C SER A 122 -10.15 14.08 -19.29
N SER A 123 -9.00 14.27 -18.62
CA SER A 123 -8.27 15.54 -18.64
C SER A 123 -7.68 15.90 -20.01
N LEU A 124 -7.29 14.89 -20.80
CA LEU A 124 -6.77 15.07 -22.16
C LEU A 124 -7.89 15.47 -23.13
N GLN A 125 -9.07 14.88 -22.98
CA GLN A 125 -10.27 15.20 -23.75
C GLN A 125 -10.75 16.63 -23.44
N SER A 126 -10.75 17.06 -22.18
CA SER A 126 -11.14 18.43 -21.82
C SER A 126 -10.17 19.49 -22.37
N LEU A 127 -8.92 19.12 -22.64
CA LEU A 127 -7.92 19.98 -23.29
C LEU A 127 -8.04 20.03 -24.83
N GLY A 128 -8.94 19.27 -25.45
CA GLY A 128 -9.11 19.22 -26.90
C GLY A 128 -8.04 18.40 -27.64
N LEU A 129 -7.23 17.60 -26.93
CA LEU A 129 -6.08 16.86 -27.48
C LEU A 129 -6.47 15.45 -27.97
N HIS A 130 -7.61 15.34 -28.65
CA HIS A 130 -8.20 14.06 -29.11
C HIS A 130 -7.24 13.23 -29.97
N ASN A 131 -6.50 13.91 -30.87
CA ASN A 131 -5.59 13.26 -31.83
C ASN A 131 -4.42 12.51 -31.17
N LEU A 132 -4.00 12.88 -29.96
CA LEU A 132 -2.96 12.13 -29.23
C LEU A 132 -3.50 10.87 -28.53
N THR A 133 -4.81 10.85 -28.27
CA THR A 133 -5.48 9.70 -27.67
C THR A 133 -5.61 8.56 -28.68
N GLU A 134 -5.92 8.87 -29.94
CA GLU A 134 -6.05 7.86 -31.00
C GLU A 134 -4.70 7.26 -31.43
N ASN A 135 -3.63 8.04 -31.39
CA ASN A 135 -2.30 7.60 -31.84
C ASN A 135 -1.49 6.86 -30.77
N SER A 136 -1.87 6.96 -29.49
CA SER A 136 -1.19 6.21 -28.44
C SER A 136 -1.85 4.84 -28.28
N GLU A 137 -1.16 3.78 -28.73
CA GLU A 137 -1.47 2.42 -28.32
C GLU A 137 -1.29 2.32 -26.80
N PHE A 138 -2.36 2.58 -26.05
CA PHE A 138 -2.29 2.56 -24.59
C PHE A 138 -2.03 1.13 -24.10
N LEU A 139 -0.76 0.82 -23.81
CA LEU A 139 -0.41 -0.29 -22.94
C LEU A 139 -1.19 -0.16 -21.63
N PRO A 140 -1.66 -1.27 -21.06
CA PRO A 140 -2.33 -1.24 -19.77
C PRO A 140 -1.27 -1.03 -18.69
N SER A 141 -0.96 0.22 -18.39
CA SER A 141 0.07 0.59 -17.41
C SER A 141 -0.23 0.02 -16.02
N GLY A 142 -1.51 -0.09 -15.64
CA GLY A 142 -1.97 -0.71 -14.40
C GLY A 142 -1.64 -2.21 -14.34
N ASP A 143 -2.03 -2.98 -15.36
CA ASP A 143 -1.76 -4.43 -15.44
C ASP A 143 -0.25 -4.70 -15.37
N PHE A 144 0.56 -3.92 -16.08
CA PHE A 144 2.01 -4.08 -16.07
C PHE A 144 2.61 -3.76 -14.69
N ALA A 145 2.17 -2.68 -14.04
CA ALA A 145 2.63 -2.35 -12.69
C ALA A 145 2.28 -3.44 -11.67
N ALA A 146 1.09 -4.02 -11.77
CA ALA A 146 0.67 -5.13 -10.92
C ALA A 146 1.53 -6.40 -11.17
N LEU A 147 1.86 -6.69 -12.42
CA LEU A 147 2.75 -7.81 -12.75
C LEU A 147 4.17 -7.58 -12.25
N VAL A 148 4.73 -6.37 -12.40
CA VAL A 148 6.05 -6.01 -11.87
C VAL A 148 6.09 -6.19 -10.36
N TYR A 149 5.02 -5.81 -9.65
CA TYR A 149 4.91 -6.03 -8.21
C TYR A 149 4.88 -7.52 -7.84
N LEU A 150 4.08 -8.33 -8.54
CA LEU A 150 3.95 -9.76 -8.26
C LEU A 150 5.22 -10.55 -8.55
N TRP A 151 5.94 -10.18 -9.62
CA TRP A 151 7.18 -10.82 -10.03
C TRP A 151 8.43 -10.19 -9.41
N ASN A 152 8.26 -9.24 -8.49
CA ASN A 152 9.37 -8.66 -7.75
C ASN A 152 10.01 -9.76 -6.87
N PRO A 153 11.31 -10.05 -7.03
CA PRO A 153 11.97 -11.07 -6.22
C PRO A 153 11.86 -10.78 -4.72
N PHE A 154 11.82 -9.49 -4.33
CA PHE A 154 11.69 -9.10 -2.93
C PHE A 154 10.32 -9.47 -2.34
N THR A 155 9.21 -9.29 -3.08
CA THR A 155 7.87 -9.64 -2.58
C THR A 155 7.71 -11.15 -2.50
N ILE A 156 8.24 -11.89 -3.48
CA ILE A 156 8.27 -13.36 -3.47
C ILE A 156 9.07 -13.87 -2.27
N VAL A 157 10.29 -13.36 -2.06
CA VAL A 157 11.16 -13.77 -0.94
C VAL A 157 10.55 -13.40 0.41
N ALA A 158 9.92 -12.23 0.53
CA ALA A 158 9.19 -11.81 1.73
C ALA A 158 8.03 -12.78 2.07
N CYS A 159 7.20 -13.13 1.08
CA CYS A 159 6.12 -14.11 1.29
C CYS A 159 6.64 -15.50 1.70
N VAL A 160 7.71 -15.98 1.05
CA VAL A 160 8.30 -17.29 1.36
C VAL A 160 9.00 -17.26 2.73
N GLY A 161 9.60 -16.12 3.09
CA GLY A 161 10.22 -15.88 4.39
C GLY A 161 9.24 -15.67 5.55
N LEU A 162 7.93 -15.76 5.29
CA LEU A 162 6.86 -15.53 6.27
C LEU A 162 6.99 -14.15 6.93
N SER A 163 7.30 -13.11 6.15
CA SER A 163 7.34 -11.75 6.68
C SER A 163 5.95 -11.11 6.68
N THR A 164 5.64 -10.33 7.72
CA THR A 164 4.38 -9.57 7.83
C THR A 164 4.33 -8.36 6.89
N SER A 165 5.41 -8.09 6.16
CA SER A 165 5.53 -6.99 5.19
C SER A 165 4.51 -7.06 4.07
N ALA A 166 4.02 -8.25 3.69
CA ALA A 166 2.94 -8.39 2.71
C ALA A 166 1.65 -7.68 3.16
N ILE A 167 1.33 -7.74 4.46
CA ILE A 167 0.15 -7.08 5.04
C ILE A 167 0.37 -5.57 5.15
N GLU A 168 1.58 -5.14 5.54
CA GLU A 168 1.94 -3.72 5.56
C GLU A 168 1.83 -3.09 4.17
N ASN A 169 2.40 -3.75 3.16
CA ASN A 169 2.31 -3.34 1.76
C ASN A 169 0.85 -3.26 1.28
N LEU A 170 0.02 -4.24 1.65
CA LEU A 170 -1.40 -4.20 1.34
C LEU A 170 -2.10 -2.96 1.91
N MET A 171 -1.84 -2.61 3.18
CA MET A 171 -2.46 -1.43 3.80
C MET A 171 -1.97 -0.12 3.15
N VAL A 172 -0.68 -0.05 2.79
CA VAL A 172 -0.13 1.09 2.05
C VAL A 172 -0.78 1.23 0.68
N VAL A 173 -0.88 0.14 -0.09
CA VAL A 173 -1.51 0.15 -1.42
C VAL A 173 -3.00 0.48 -1.31
N LEU A 174 -3.69 0.00 -0.27
CA LEU A 174 -5.10 0.34 -0.01
C LEU A 174 -5.28 1.84 0.23
N SER A 175 -4.35 2.46 0.96
CA SER A 175 -4.35 3.91 1.18
C SER A 175 -4.21 4.69 -0.13
N LEU A 176 -3.31 4.24 -1.01
CA LEU A 176 -3.07 4.84 -2.32
C LEU A 176 -4.27 4.65 -3.25
N TYR A 177 -4.86 3.46 -3.30
CA TYR A 177 -6.05 3.19 -4.09
C TYR A 177 -7.25 4.04 -3.63
N GLY A 178 -7.44 4.17 -2.32
CA GLY A 178 -8.44 5.06 -1.74
C GLY A 178 -8.22 6.52 -2.15
N ALA A 179 -6.96 6.97 -2.16
CA ALA A 179 -6.61 8.32 -2.58
C ALA A 179 -6.86 8.56 -4.08
N CYS A 180 -6.46 7.62 -4.95
CA CYS A 180 -6.75 7.67 -6.39
C CYS A 180 -8.26 7.67 -6.68
N SER A 181 -9.04 6.92 -5.88
CA SER A 181 -10.50 6.84 -6.03
C SER A 181 -11.24 8.01 -5.37
N ARG A 182 -10.53 8.96 -4.74
CA ARG A 182 -11.07 10.05 -3.90
C ARG A 182 -11.98 9.57 -2.75
N LEU A 183 -11.80 8.32 -2.30
CA LEU A 183 -12.51 7.75 -1.17
C LEU A 183 -11.71 8.02 0.11
N ALA A 184 -11.90 9.21 0.68
CA ALA A 184 -11.25 9.65 1.92
C ALA A 184 -11.28 8.62 3.08
N PRO A 185 -12.42 7.97 3.42
CA PRO A 185 -12.44 7.01 4.53
C PRO A 185 -11.60 5.76 4.25
N LEU A 186 -11.57 5.27 3.01
CA LEU A 186 -10.77 4.11 2.62
C LEU A 186 -9.27 4.43 2.65
N ALA A 187 -8.90 5.62 2.14
CA ALA A 187 -7.53 6.12 2.20
C ALA A 187 -7.04 6.28 3.65
N ALA A 188 -7.88 6.87 4.51
CA ALA A 188 -7.59 7.07 5.92
C ALA A 188 -7.43 5.73 6.66
N PHE A 189 -8.33 4.77 6.42
CA PHE A 189 -8.23 3.44 7.01
C PHE A 189 -6.91 2.74 6.63
N GLY A 190 -6.59 2.68 5.34
CA GLY A 190 -5.34 2.05 4.88
C GLY A 190 -4.09 2.72 5.49
N TRP A 191 -4.06 4.06 5.52
CA TRP A 191 -2.94 4.81 6.09
C TRP A 191 -2.81 4.57 7.60
N VAL A 192 -3.88 4.73 8.37
CA VAL A 192 -3.88 4.52 9.83
C VAL A 192 -3.42 3.10 10.16
N MET A 193 -3.99 2.09 9.50
CA MET A 193 -3.60 0.70 9.72
C MET A 193 -2.11 0.48 9.37
N ALA A 194 -1.63 1.00 8.23
CA ALA A 194 -0.22 0.90 7.87
C ALA A 194 0.70 1.53 8.93
N THR A 195 0.35 2.72 9.46
CA THR A 195 1.13 3.41 10.51
C THR A 195 1.14 2.67 11.86
N HIS A 196 0.08 1.91 12.15
CA HIS A 196 0.03 1.10 13.35
C HIS A 196 0.80 -0.20 13.21
N LEU A 197 0.91 -0.77 12.00
CA LEU A 197 1.72 -1.97 11.77
C LEU A 197 3.22 -1.62 11.74
N SER A 198 3.58 -0.52 11.08
CA SER A 198 4.94 0.01 10.96
C SER A 198 4.90 1.53 11.04
N LEU A 199 5.87 2.19 11.69
CA LEU A 199 5.88 3.65 11.77
C LEU A 199 6.30 4.32 10.44
N TYR A 200 6.98 3.60 9.55
CA TYR A 200 7.54 4.18 8.32
C TYR A 200 6.48 4.79 7.37
N PRO A 201 5.33 4.13 7.11
CA PRO A 201 4.23 4.71 6.34
C PRO A 201 3.64 6.02 6.88
N ALA A 202 4.01 6.49 8.07
CA ALA A 202 3.53 7.78 8.59
C ALA A 202 3.90 8.93 7.66
N ILE A 203 5.07 8.86 7.02
CA ILE A 203 5.57 9.87 6.07
C ILE A 203 4.66 9.96 4.83
N LEU A 204 3.93 8.88 4.50
CA LEU A 204 3.02 8.85 3.35
C LEU A 204 1.78 9.72 3.53
N ILE A 205 1.57 10.34 4.70
CA ILE A 205 0.50 11.32 4.89
C ILE A 205 0.61 12.49 3.90
N ILE A 206 1.83 12.94 3.61
CA ILE A 206 2.09 14.06 2.68
C ILE A 206 1.63 13.71 1.27
N PRO A 207 2.12 12.63 0.61
CA PRO A 207 1.68 12.28 -0.73
C PRO A 207 0.18 11.93 -0.79
N VAL A 208 -0.39 11.33 0.26
CA VAL A 208 -1.84 11.03 0.30
C VAL A 208 -2.67 12.31 0.32
N ILE A 209 -2.31 13.29 1.16
CA ILE A 209 -3.01 14.59 1.21
C ILE A 209 -2.90 15.32 -0.13
N LEU A 210 -1.70 15.34 -0.73
CA LEU A 210 -1.49 15.99 -2.03
C LEU A 210 -2.33 15.33 -3.13
N LEU A 211 -2.33 13.99 -3.19
CA LEU A 211 -3.11 13.25 -4.17
C LEU A 211 -4.62 13.44 -4.00
N LEU A 212 -5.09 13.53 -2.74
CA LEU A 212 -6.50 13.74 -2.45
C LEU A 212 -6.96 15.19 -2.74
N GLY A 213 -6.09 16.17 -2.46
CA GLY A 213 -6.40 17.58 -2.63
C GLY A 213 -6.34 18.03 -4.09
N TYR A 214 -5.31 17.65 -4.84
CA TYR A 214 -5.21 17.95 -6.27
C TYR A 214 -6.06 16.99 -7.13
N GLY A 215 -6.34 15.79 -6.61
CA GLY A 215 -6.98 14.73 -7.36
C GLY A 215 -6.03 14.05 -8.36
N PRO A 216 -6.44 12.90 -8.93
CA PRO A 216 -5.68 12.22 -9.98
C PRO A 216 -5.70 12.96 -11.33
N ASP A 217 -6.54 14.00 -11.45
CA ASP A 217 -6.88 14.69 -12.70
C ASP A 217 -6.06 15.95 -12.97
N ALA A 218 -5.06 16.28 -12.14
CA ALA A 218 -4.27 17.49 -12.34
C ALA A 218 -3.50 17.39 -13.68
N PRO A 219 -3.85 18.19 -14.71
CA PRO A 219 -3.20 18.08 -16.01
C PRO A 219 -1.70 18.42 -15.87
N PRO A 220 -0.78 17.53 -16.29
CA PRO A 220 0.64 17.81 -16.20
C PRO A 220 0.97 19.07 -17.01
N ARG A 221 1.73 19.99 -16.41
CA ARG A 221 2.15 21.27 -17.02
C ARG A 221 2.67 21.12 -18.46
N LYS A 222 3.26 19.96 -18.78
CA LYS A 222 3.78 19.62 -20.11
C LYS A 222 2.70 19.52 -21.20
N LEU A 223 1.47 19.10 -20.88
CA LEU A 223 0.39 18.97 -21.87
C LEU A 223 -0.16 20.33 -22.33
N PHE A 224 -0.20 21.32 -21.43
CA PHE A 224 -0.58 22.69 -21.82
C PHE A 224 0.43 23.31 -22.79
N CYS A 225 1.74 23.11 -22.55
CA CYS A 225 2.77 23.54 -23.50
C CYS A 225 2.60 22.86 -24.86
N GLN A 226 2.22 21.59 -24.89
CA GLN A 226 2.01 20.85 -26.13
C GLN A 226 0.78 21.34 -26.92
N ARG A 227 -0.32 21.69 -26.24
CA ARG A 227 -1.46 22.37 -26.87
C ARG A 227 -1.06 23.72 -27.49
N LYS A 228 -0.31 24.56 -26.75
CA LYS A 228 0.19 25.85 -27.26
C LYS A 228 1.06 25.69 -28.51
N ASN A 229 1.90 24.66 -28.57
CA ASN A 229 2.69 24.35 -29.77
C ASN A 229 1.82 23.88 -30.95
N LEU A 230 0.72 23.16 -30.69
CA LEU A 230 -0.19 22.68 -31.74
C LEU A 230 -1.07 23.80 -32.30
N GLU A 231 -1.54 24.73 -31.44
CA GLU A 231 -2.29 25.93 -31.84
C GLU A 231 -1.37 26.97 -32.50
N GLY A 232 -0.14 27.16 -32.00
CA GLY A 232 0.85 28.10 -32.54
C GLY A 232 1.48 27.69 -33.88
N GLY A 233 1.23 26.47 -34.36
CA GLY A 233 1.62 26.04 -35.70
C GLY A 233 0.71 26.59 -36.81
N ASN A 234 -0.49 27.08 -36.47
CA ASN A 234 -1.53 27.42 -37.45
C ASN A 234 -2.01 28.89 -37.43
N SER A 235 -1.41 29.81 -36.68
CA SER A 235 -1.79 31.24 -36.72
C SER A 235 -0.65 32.23 -36.40
N ILE A 236 -0.63 33.33 -37.15
CA ILE A 236 0.23 34.52 -36.98
C ILE A 236 0.03 35.10 -35.56
N PRO A 237 1.08 35.64 -34.89
CA PRO A 237 0.99 36.00 -33.48
C PRO A 237 0.23 37.31 -33.29
N SER A 238 -0.95 37.23 -32.69
CA SER A 238 -1.59 38.37 -32.04
C SER A 238 -1.91 38.03 -30.59
N ASP A 239 -1.23 38.78 -29.73
CA ASP A 239 -1.72 39.35 -28.49
C ASP A 239 -1.82 38.48 -27.22
N SER A 240 -1.22 39.07 -26.19
CA SER A 240 -1.27 38.92 -24.73
C SER A 240 -2.52 38.29 -24.07
N CYS A 241 -3.63 38.13 -24.79
CA CYS A 241 -4.89 37.58 -24.28
C CYS A 241 -4.78 36.07 -23.97
N SER A 242 -4.02 35.32 -24.76
CA SER A 242 -3.90 33.87 -24.64
C SER A 242 -3.02 33.40 -23.46
N GLU A 243 -2.05 34.20 -23.01
CA GLU A 243 -1.20 33.86 -21.85
C GLU A 243 -1.90 34.12 -20.51
N GLU A 244 -2.72 35.16 -20.42
CA GLU A 244 -3.58 35.48 -19.27
C GLU A 244 -4.67 34.41 -19.10
N GLU A 245 -5.32 33.97 -20.19
CA GLU A 245 -6.31 32.89 -20.17
C GLU A 245 -5.70 31.54 -19.77
N ALA A 246 -4.52 31.20 -20.30
CA ALA A 246 -3.81 29.99 -19.90
C ALA A 246 -3.37 30.02 -18.43
N LYS A 247 -2.92 31.17 -17.92
CA LYS A 247 -2.60 31.36 -16.49
C LYS A 247 -3.84 31.27 -15.60
N ASN A 248 -4.97 31.80 -16.04
CA ASN A 248 -6.24 31.73 -15.30
C ASN A 248 -6.82 30.31 -15.32
N GLN A 249 -6.78 29.60 -16.46
CA GLN A 249 -7.15 28.17 -16.52
C GLN A 249 -6.19 27.30 -15.69
N LEU A 250 -4.89 27.62 -15.66
CA LEU A 250 -3.90 26.95 -14.79
C LEU A 250 -4.17 27.23 -13.30
N LYS A 251 -4.64 28.44 -12.94
CA LYS A 251 -5.07 28.77 -11.56
C LYS A 251 -6.33 28.00 -11.18
N VAL A 252 -7.30 27.87 -12.09
CA VAL A 252 -8.56 27.14 -11.87
C VAL A 252 -8.32 25.62 -11.78
N ALA A 253 -7.40 25.07 -12.58
CA ALA A 253 -7.05 23.65 -12.53
C ALA A 253 -6.21 23.26 -11.29
N ASN A 254 -5.50 24.21 -10.67
CA ASN A 254 -4.69 23.99 -9.48
C ASN A 254 -5.43 24.29 -8.16
N VAL A 255 -6.75 24.48 -8.18
CA VAL A 255 -7.51 24.73 -6.95
C VAL A 255 -7.49 23.47 -6.09
N PHE A 256 -6.61 23.49 -5.08
CA PHE A 256 -6.50 22.43 -4.09
C PHE A 256 -7.84 22.27 -3.37
N SER A 257 -8.43 21.08 -3.49
CA SER A 257 -9.70 20.77 -2.87
C SER A 257 -9.51 20.39 -1.40
N TRP A 258 -9.87 21.32 -0.50
CA TRP A 258 -9.76 21.09 0.94
C TRP A 258 -10.82 20.12 1.49
N ARG A 259 -11.99 20.03 0.84
CA ARG A 259 -13.10 19.18 1.29
C ARG A 259 -12.70 17.70 1.51
N PRO A 260 -12.13 16.98 0.53
CA PRO A 260 -11.74 15.59 0.74
C PRO A 260 -10.60 15.44 1.74
N VAL A 261 -9.71 16.43 1.84
CA VAL A 261 -8.59 16.43 2.80
C VAL A 261 -9.09 16.56 4.24
N VAL A 262 -10.03 17.47 4.51
CA VAL A 262 -10.63 17.61 5.84
C VAL A 262 -11.40 16.34 6.22
N LEU A 263 -12.14 15.76 5.28
CA LEU A 263 -12.80 14.47 5.47
C LEU A 263 -11.79 13.36 5.79
N PHE A 264 -10.66 13.30 5.07
CA PHE A 264 -9.60 12.33 5.33
C PHE A 264 -9.01 12.49 6.73
N LEU A 265 -8.69 13.73 7.14
CA LEU A 265 -8.14 13.99 8.48
C LEU A 265 -9.14 13.60 9.59
N PHE A 266 -10.43 13.90 9.40
CA PHE A 266 -11.48 13.50 10.31
C PHE A 266 -11.55 11.96 10.45
N TRP A 267 -11.59 11.24 9.33
CA TRP A 267 -11.61 9.78 9.35
C TRP A 267 -10.32 9.18 9.90
N ALA A 268 -9.17 9.79 9.65
CA ALA A 268 -7.89 9.35 10.18
C ALA A 268 -7.85 9.45 11.71
N LEU A 269 -8.38 10.54 12.29
CA LEU A 269 -8.51 10.69 13.74
C LEU A 269 -9.48 9.66 14.34
N LEU A 270 -10.61 9.42 13.67
CA LEU A 270 -11.60 8.42 14.11
C LEU A 270 -10.99 7.01 14.11
N TRP A 271 -10.35 6.60 13.02
CA TRP A 271 -9.70 5.29 12.94
C TRP A 271 -8.53 5.16 13.91
N SER A 272 -7.70 6.20 14.07
CA SER A 272 -6.58 6.19 15.00
C SER A 272 -7.05 6.02 16.45
N SER A 273 -8.07 6.79 16.87
CA SER A 273 -8.66 6.64 18.20
C SER A 273 -9.29 5.26 18.41
N TYR A 274 -10.01 4.73 17.42
CA TYR A 274 -10.57 3.39 17.46
C TYR A 274 -9.49 2.31 17.64
N VAL A 275 -8.43 2.37 16.83
CA VAL A 275 -7.32 1.41 16.91
C VAL A 275 -6.59 1.50 18.25
N LEU A 276 -6.35 2.71 18.76
CA LEU A 276 -5.73 2.90 20.08
C LEU A 276 -6.57 2.32 21.21
N VAL A 277 -7.90 2.52 21.17
CA VAL A 277 -8.82 1.91 22.15
C VAL A 277 -8.79 0.38 22.05
N LEU A 278 -8.83 -0.17 20.84
CA LEU A 278 -8.79 -1.62 20.62
C LEU A 278 -7.46 -2.23 21.11
N CYS A 279 -6.34 -1.55 20.85
CA CYS A 279 -5.02 -1.93 21.38
C CYS A 279 -5.00 -1.84 22.91
N GLY A 280 -5.61 -0.80 23.48
CA GLY A 280 -5.71 -0.62 24.94
C GLY A 280 -6.48 -1.73 25.62
N ILE A 281 -7.66 -2.09 25.10
CA ILE A 281 -8.47 -3.20 25.62
C ILE A 281 -7.68 -4.52 25.49
N TYR A 282 -7.01 -4.73 24.36
CA TYR A 282 -6.26 -5.96 24.11
C TYR A 282 -5.04 -6.13 25.03
N VAL A 283 -4.41 -5.03 25.42
CA VAL A 283 -3.17 -5.00 26.22
C VAL A 283 -3.46 -4.92 27.72
N GLN A 284 -4.56 -4.30 28.15
CA GLN A 284 -4.96 -4.16 29.57
C GLN A 284 -4.99 -5.48 30.35
N GLN A 285 -5.12 -6.62 29.68
CA GLN A 285 -5.10 -7.93 30.33
C GLN A 285 -3.70 -8.42 30.73
N TYR A 286 -2.62 -7.91 30.12
CA TYR A 286 -1.26 -8.48 30.27
C TYR A 286 -0.10 -7.44 30.26
N GLY A 287 -0.38 -6.13 30.31
CA GLY A 287 0.64 -5.07 30.39
C GLY A 287 0.05 -3.65 30.24
N GLY A 288 0.83 -2.61 30.53
CA GLY A 288 0.37 -1.21 30.42
C GLY A 288 0.56 -0.61 29.01
N LEU A 289 -0.35 0.27 28.57
CA LEU A 289 -0.25 1.00 27.28
C LEU A 289 1.04 1.85 27.19
N GLN A 290 1.52 2.36 28.32
CA GLN A 290 2.75 3.15 28.40
C GLN A 290 4.01 2.33 28.10
N GLU A 291 4.06 1.06 28.52
CA GLU A 291 5.19 0.19 28.21
C GLU A 291 5.26 -0.12 26.71
N LEU A 292 4.09 -0.23 26.06
CA LEU A 292 3.97 -0.44 24.63
C LEU A 292 4.49 0.76 23.83
N PHE A 293 4.03 1.98 24.13
CA PHE A 293 4.52 3.19 23.48
C PHE A 293 6.03 3.39 23.71
N LYS A 294 6.50 3.13 24.94
CA LYS A 294 7.92 3.26 25.28
C LYS A 294 8.77 2.27 24.49
N ARG A 295 8.34 1.04 24.27
CA ARG A 295 9.13 0.05 23.50
C ARG A 295 8.97 0.21 21.98
N PHE A 296 7.79 0.61 21.51
CA PHE A 296 7.51 0.80 20.09
C PHE A 296 8.14 2.09 19.52
N CYS A 297 7.95 3.23 20.19
CA CYS A 297 8.53 4.50 19.73
C CYS A 297 10.04 4.57 19.95
N LEU A 298 10.54 4.13 21.11
CA LEU A 298 11.97 4.29 21.44
C LEU A 298 12.85 3.43 20.53
N ASN A 299 12.46 2.20 20.21
CA ASN A 299 13.29 1.33 19.35
C ASN A 299 13.22 1.72 17.87
N THR A 300 12.08 2.26 17.40
CA THR A 300 11.97 2.72 16.01
C THR A 300 12.73 4.02 15.76
N ILE A 301 12.85 4.88 16.78
CA ILE A 301 13.60 6.14 16.70
C ILE A 301 15.09 5.92 16.96
N THR A 302 15.46 5.01 17.85
CA THR A 302 16.88 4.83 18.22
C THR A 302 17.62 3.86 17.31
N GLY A 303 16.96 2.92 16.62
CA GLY A 303 17.66 1.91 15.80
C GLY A 303 18.66 1.06 16.62
N ILE A 304 18.55 1.07 17.95
CA ILE A 304 19.46 0.34 18.83
C ILE A 304 18.90 -1.06 19.03
N HIS A 305 19.49 -1.98 18.27
CA HIS A 305 19.40 -3.41 18.52
C HIS A 305 20.27 -3.77 19.74
N PHE A 306 19.64 -4.16 20.84
CA PHE A 306 20.27 -5.00 21.87
C PHE A 306 19.64 -6.38 21.86
#